data_AF-A0A7V9R540-F1
#
_entry.id   AF-A0A7V9R540-F1
#
_cell.length_a   1.000
_cell.length_b   1.000
_cell.length_c   1.000
_cell.angle_alpha   90.00
_cell.angle_beta   90.00
_cell.angle_gamma   90.00
#
_symmetry.space_group_name_H-M   'P 1'
#
loop_
_entity.id
_entity.type
_entity.pdbx_description
1 polymer ?
#
loop_
_entity_poly.entity_id
_entity_poly.type
_entity_poly.pdbx_seq_one_letter_code
_entity_poly.pdbx_strand_id
1 'polypeptide(L)'
;LDPDKSIWEEISGGTDVLMLGKREVNSRAYVGRFNFSGSDQQKKVGMLSGGERNRVHLAKMLKEGANVLLLDEPTNDLDVNTLRALEEALENFAGCAVVISHDRWFLDRIATHMLAFEGDSKVVWFEGNYSEYEADRKERLGAAAETPHRIKYRQLTR
;
A
#
# COMPACT_ATOMS: atom_id res chain seq x y z
N LEU A 1 -4.10 -9.05 -15.96
CA LEU A 1 -4.23 -7.80 -16.74
C LEU A 1 -4.21 -8.19 -18.21
N ASP A 2 -5.16 -7.71 -19.00
CA ASP A 2 -5.28 -8.00 -20.43
C ASP A 2 -4.28 -7.14 -21.23
N PRO A 3 -3.32 -7.73 -21.97
CA PRO A 3 -2.28 -6.97 -22.68
C PRO A 3 -2.84 -6.09 -23.80
N ASP A 4 -4.01 -6.44 -24.34
CA ASP A 4 -4.63 -5.78 -25.49
C ASP A 4 -5.55 -4.63 -25.07
N LYS A 5 -5.80 -4.45 -23.78
CA LYS A 5 -6.56 -3.31 -23.25
C LYS A 5 -5.66 -2.11 -22.98
N SER A 6 -6.23 -0.93 -23.10
CA SER A 6 -5.58 0.29 -22.60
C SER A 6 -5.55 0.29 -21.07
N ILE A 7 -4.63 1.07 -20.48
CA ILE A 7 -4.58 1.25 -19.02
C ILE A 7 -5.94 1.68 -18.46
N TRP A 8 -6.60 2.65 -19.12
CA TRP A 8 -7.90 3.10 -18.68
C TRP A 8 -8.95 1.99 -18.78
N GLU A 9 -9.04 1.25 -19.89
CA GLU A 9 -10.01 0.15 -20.03
C GLU A 9 -9.77 -0.95 -18.99
N GLU A 10 -8.52 -1.27 -18.68
CA GLU A 10 -8.17 -2.32 -17.72
C GLU A 10 -8.56 -1.93 -16.28
N ILE A 11 -8.43 -0.65 -15.91
CA ILE A 11 -8.79 -0.15 -14.57
C ILE A 11 -10.30 0.16 -14.50
N SER A 12 -10.84 0.87 -15.49
CA SER A 12 -12.22 1.34 -15.47
C SER A 12 -13.22 0.25 -15.84
N GLY A 13 -12.82 -0.75 -16.64
CA GLY A 13 -13.76 -1.68 -17.27
C GLY A 13 -14.55 -1.05 -18.43
N GLY A 14 -14.08 0.09 -18.95
CA GLY A 14 -14.73 0.85 -20.01
C GLY A 14 -15.81 1.83 -19.55
N THR A 15 -15.97 2.04 -18.23
CA THR A 15 -16.97 2.98 -17.69
C THR A 15 -16.38 4.36 -17.41
N ASP A 16 -17.14 5.42 -17.69
CA ASP A 16 -16.71 6.80 -17.42
C ASP A 16 -16.77 7.16 -15.93
N VAL A 17 -17.63 6.48 -15.17
CA VAL A 17 -17.79 6.65 -13.73
C VAL A 17 -17.43 5.33 -13.03
N LEU A 18 -16.70 5.43 -11.93
CA LEU A 18 -16.34 4.33 -11.04
C LEU A 18 -17.01 4.53 -9.69
N MET A 19 -17.50 3.43 -9.12
CA MET A 19 -17.95 3.38 -7.74
C MET A 19 -16.78 2.97 -6.85
N LEU A 20 -16.32 3.88 -5.99
CA LEU A 20 -15.36 3.57 -4.92
C LEU A 20 -16.12 3.58 -3.59
N GLY A 21 -16.47 2.39 -3.12
CA GLY A 21 -17.38 2.23 -1.98
C GLY A 21 -18.74 2.87 -2.26
N LYS A 22 -19.05 4.00 -1.59
CA LYS A 22 -20.31 4.75 -1.74
C LYS A 22 -20.18 6.02 -2.60
N ARG A 23 -18.99 6.32 -3.14
CA ARG A 23 -18.73 7.55 -3.91
C ARG A 23 -18.59 7.25 -5.40
N GLU A 24 -19.21 8.09 -6.21
CA GLU A 24 -19.00 8.13 -7.66
C GLU A 24 -17.77 8.99 -7.98
N VAL A 25 -16.90 8.46 -8.83
CA VAL A 25 -15.64 9.13 -9.19
C VAL A 25 -15.45 9.03 -10.70
N ASN A 26 -15.01 10.12 -11.33
CA ASN A 26 -14.65 10.08 -12.74
C ASN A 26 -13.48 9.10 -12.98
N SER A 27 -13.66 8.16 -13.90
CA SER A 27 -12.69 7.09 -14.16
C SER A 27 -11.35 7.61 -14.64
N ARG A 28 -11.33 8.63 -15.50
CA ARG A 28 -10.11 9.27 -16.01
C ARG A 28 -9.34 9.96 -14.90
N ALA A 29 -10.06 10.65 -14.01
CA ALA A 29 -9.49 11.28 -12.83
C ALA A 29 -8.91 10.23 -11.86
N TYR A 30 -9.64 9.14 -11.61
CA TYR A 30 -9.17 8.03 -10.78
C TYR A 30 -7.88 7.41 -11.33
N VAL A 31 -7.85 7.07 -12.62
CA VAL A 31 -6.65 6.51 -13.27
C VAL A 31 -5.50 7.53 -13.21
N GLY A 32 -5.79 8.83 -13.35
CA GLY A 32 -4.81 9.90 -13.21
C GLY A 32 -4.13 9.96 -11.85
N ARG A 33 -4.79 9.55 -10.76
CA ARG A 33 -4.20 9.50 -9.41
C ARG A 33 -3.02 8.53 -9.35
N PHE A 34 -3.04 7.45 -10.12
CA PHE A 34 -1.95 6.47 -10.18
C PHE A 34 -0.82 6.87 -11.15
N ASN A 35 -0.64 8.18 -11.33
CA ASN A 35 0.39 8.79 -12.16
C ASN A 35 0.32 8.33 -13.64
N PHE A 36 -0.91 8.21 -14.18
CA PHE A 36 -1.15 7.95 -15.60
C PHE A 36 -1.76 9.18 -16.26
N SER A 37 -0.95 9.90 -17.04
CA SER A 37 -1.42 11.07 -17.80
C SER A 37 -2.44 10.69 -18.88
N GLY A 38 -3.18 11.65 -19.43
CA GLY A 38 -4.23 11.37 -20.43
C GLY A 38 -3.75 10.58 -21.65
N SER A 39 -2.50 10.77 -22.10
CA SER A 39 -1.88 9.99 -23.16
C SER A 39 -1.45 8.60 -22.68
N ASP A 40 -0.91 8.48 -21.46
CA ASP A 40 -0.54 7.18 -20.87
C ASP A 40 -1.74 6.25 -20.73
N GLN A 41 -2.89 6.82 -20.40
CA GLN A 41 -4.13 6.06 -20.24
C GLN A 41 -4.56 5.29 -21.49
N GLN A 42 -4.10 5.69 -22.68
CA GLN A 42 -4.38 5.02 -23.96
C GLN A 42 -3.34 3.95 -24.32
N LYS A 43 -2.21 3.90 -23.62
CA LYS A 43 -1.19 2.88 -23.83
C LYS A 43 -1.75 1.50 -23.51
N LYS A 44 -1.35 0.52 -24.31
CA LYS A 44 -1.70 -0.88 -24.10
C LYS A 44 -0.92 -1.45 -22.92
N VAL A 45 -1.59 -2.26 -22.10
CA VAL A 45 -1.01 -2.89 -20.91
C VAL A 45 0.23 -3.74 -21.26
N GLY A 46 0.24 -4.37 -22.44
CA GLY A 46 1.39 -5.15 -22.92
C GLY A 46 2.67 -4.35 -23.15
N MET A 47 2.59 -3.01 -23.24
CA MET A 47 3.73 -2.12 -23.48
C MET A 47 4.27 -1.48 -22.20
N LEU A 48 3.69 -1.79 -21.04
CA LEU A 48 4.04 -1.18 -19.77
C LEU A 48 5.31 -1.79 -19.19
N SER A 49 6.12 -0.94 -18.55
CA SER A 49 7.18 -1.39 -17.64
C SER A 49 6.60 -2.14 -16.44
N GLY A 50 7.44 -2.90 -15.72
CA GLY A 50 7.03 -3.62 -14.52
C GLY A 50 6.41 -2.70 -13.46
N GLY A 51 6.99 -1.53 -13.23
CA GLY A 51 6.47 -0.53 -12.28
C GLY A 51 5.12 0.06 -12.71
N GLU A 52 4.96 0.41 -13.99
CA GLU A 52 3.66 0.85 -14.53
C GLU A 52 2.61 -0.26 -14.39
N ARG A 53 2.97 -1.51 -14.70
CA ARG A 53 2.07 -2.65 -14.57
C ARG A 53 1.64 -2.88 -13.11
N ASN A 54 2.55 -2.70 -12.16
CA ASN A 54 2.24 -2.77 -10.73
C ASN A 54 1.24 -1.68 -10.32
N ARG A 55 1.42 -0.44 -10.79
CA ARG A 55 0.47 0.65 -10.54
C ARG A 55 -0.92 0.38 -11.14
N VAL A 56 -1.00 -0.21 -12.33
CA VAL A 56 -2.29 -0.66 -12.90
C VAL A 56 -2.94 -1.72 -12.02
N HIS A 57 -2.14 -2.65 -11.49
CA HIS A 57 -2.64 -3.71 -10.63
C HIS A 57 -3.19 -3.16 -9.31
N LEU A 58 -2.44 -2.25 -8.68
CA LEU A 58 -2.84 -1.54 -7.47
C LEU A 58 -4.13 -0.74 -7.67
N ALA A 59 -4.23 0.04 -8.75
CA ALA A 59 -5.42 0.82 -9.09
C ALA A 59 -6.66 -0.07 -9.29
N LYS A 60 -6.49 -1.25 -9.88
CA LYS A 60 -7.56 -2.22 -10.09
C LYS A 60 -7.99 -2.88 -8.77
N MET A 61 -7.03 -3.29 -7.95
CA MET A 61 -7.31 -3.89 -6.64
C MET A 61 -8.04 -2.94 -5.69
N LEU A 62 -7.64 -1.67 -5.64
CA LEU A 62 -8.27 -0.66 -4.79
C LEU A 62 -9.70 -0.31 -5.24
N LYS A 63 -10.00 -0.53 -6.52
CA LYS A 63 -11.36 -0.39 -7.07
C LYS A 63 -12.22 -1.61 -6.75
N GLU A 64 -11.66 -2.81 -6.83
CA GLU A 64 -12.39 -4.03 -6.49
C GLU A 64 -12.84 -3.94 -5.03
N GLY A 65 -14.15 -4.08 -4.81
CA GLY A 65 -14.77 -3.96 -3.48
C GLY A 65 -14.37 -5.11 -2.57
N ALA A 66 -13.12 -5.11 -2.11
CA ALA A 66 -12.63 -6.03 -1.11
C ALA A 66 -13.05 -5.56 0.29
N ASN A 67 -13.26 -6.51 1.21
CA ASN A 67 -13.46 -6.18 2.61
C ASN A 67 -12.12 -6.04 3.35
N VAL A 68 -11.09 -6.75 2.87
CA VAL A 68 -9.74 -6.77 3.45
C VAL A 68 -8.71 -6.73 2.32
N LEU A 69 -7.76 -5.80 2.41
CA LEU A 69 -6.57 -5.72 1.54
C LEU A 69 -5.35 -6.23 2.30
N LEU A 70 -4.57 -7.10 1.67
CA LEU A 70 -3.27 -7.53 2.17
C LEU A 70 -2.21 -6.98 1.22
N LEU A 71 -1.41 -6.04 1.70
CA LEU A 71 -0.37 -5.38 0.91
C LEU A 71 0.99 -5.66 1.52
N ASP A 72 1.85 -6.34 0.76
CA ASP A 72 3.22 -6.63 1.16
C ASP A 72 4.17 -5.65 0.45
N GLU A 73 4.80 -4.76 1.23
CA GLU A 73 5.70 -3.70 0.77
C GLU A 73 5.19 -2.89 -0.44
N PRO A 74 3.96 -2.31 -0.36
CA PRO A 74 3.36 -1.62 -1.50
C PRO A 74 4.04 -0.30 -1.85
N THR A 75 4.90 0.23 -0.98
CA THR A 75 5.66 1.47 -1.19
C THR A 75 6.87 1.26 -2.11
N ASN A 76 7.25 0.01 -2.38
CA ASN A 76 8.42 -0.27 -3.20
C ASN A 76 8.22 0.18 -4.66
N ASP A 77 9.26 0.78 -5.24
CA ASP A 77 9.27 1.30 -6.61
C ASP A 77 8.18 2.34 -6.94
N LEU A 78 7.56 2.96 -5.93
CA LEU A 78 6.59 4.04 -6.10
C LEU A 78 7.26 5.42 -6.02
N ASP A 79 6.91 6.29 -6.96
CA ASP A 79 7.21 7.71 -6.85
C ASP A 79 6.33 8.38 -5.79
N VAL A 80 6.74 9.56 -5.33
CA VAL A 80 6.05 10.32 -4.27
C VAL A 80 4.59 10.60 -4.60
N ASN A 81 4.25 10.86 -5.87
CA ASN A 81 2.87 11.15 -6.26
C ASN A 81 1.99 9.91 -6.17
N THR A 82 2.51 8.76 -6.62
CA THR A 82 1.82 7.48 -6.56
C THR A 82 1.65 7.01 -5.12
N LEU A 83 2.67 7.22 -4.27
CA LEU A 83 2.58 6.91 -2.85
C LEU A 83 1.46 7.73 -2.18
N ARG A 84 1.34 9.03 -2.46
CA ARG A 84 0.23 9.85 -1.97
C ARG A 84 -1.14 9.39 -2.48
N ALA A 85 -1.22 8.93 -3.72
CA ALA A 85 -2.45 8.39 -4.27
C ALA A 85 -2.85 7.07 -3.59
N LEU A 86 -1.87 6.23 -3.24
CA LEU A 86 -2.09 5.02 -2.46
C LEU A 86 -2.54 5.37 -1.03
N GLU A 87 -1.90 6.34 -0.38
CA GLU A 87 -2.33 6.86 0.93
C GLU A 87 -3.80 7.31 0.90
N GLU A 88 -4.17 8.18 -0.04
CA GLU A 88 -5.54 8.67 -0.18
C GLU A 88 -6.52 7.54 -0.49
N ALA A 89 -6.12 6.56 -1.31
CA ALA A 89 -6.97 5.42 -1.64
C ALA A 89 -7.21 4.51 -0.43
N LEU A 90 -6.18 4.26 0.39
CA LEU A 90 -6.29 3.46 1.61
C LEU A 90 -7.11 4.18 2.69
N GLU A 91 -6.93 5.50 2.84
CA GLU A 91 -7.71 6.30 3.80
C GLU A 91 -9.21 6.32 3.44
N ASN A 92 -9.54 6.32 2.14
CA ASN A 92 -10.92 6.28 1.67
C ASN A 92 -11.46 4.85 1.46
N PHE A 93 -10.64 3.82 1.72
CA PHE A 93 -11.05 2.44 1.55
C PHE A 93 -12.06 2.05 2.64
N ALA A 94 -13.23 1.56 2.24
CA ALA A 94 -14.31 1.24 3.18
C ALA A 94 -14.08 -0.09 3.95
N GLY A 95 -13.03 -0.84 3.62
CA GLY A 95 -12.66 -2.09 4.26
C GLY A 95 -11.49 -1.92 5.22
N CYS A 96 -10.88 -3.05 5.59
CA CYS A 96 -9.65 -3.10 6.37
C CYS A 96 -8.43 -3.28 5.44
N ALA A 97 -7.30 -2.68 5.78
CA ALA A 97 -6.04 -2.93 5.09
C ALA A 97 -4.99 -3.41 6.10
N VAL A 98 -4.35 -4.53 5.79
CA VAL A 98 -3.14 -5.01 6.47
C VAL A 98 -1.99 -4.69 5.54
N VAL A 99 -1.12 -3.78 5.97
CA VAL A 99 -0.01 -3.30 5.16
C VAL A 99 1.31 -3.59 5.87
N ILE A 100 2.20 -4.28 5.17
CA ILE A 100 3.58 -4.48 5.56
C ILE A 100 4.40 -3.41 4.86
N SER A 101 5.09 -2.56 5.61
CA SER A 101 6.00 -1.57 5.04
C SER A 101 7.14 -1.26 5.98
N HIS A 102 8.29 -0.87 5.43
CA HIS A 102 9.40 -0.27 6.16
C HIS A 102 9.42 1.26 6.09
N ASP A 103 8.50 1.89 5.35
CA ASP A 103 8.40 3.35 5.25
C ASP A 103 7.65 3.93 6.45
N ARG A 104 8.41 4.60 7.32
CA ARG A 104 7.90 5.22 8.55
C ARG A 104 6.88 6.31 8.28
N TRP A 105 7.09 7.13 7.24
CA TRP A 105 6.19 8.24 6.92
C TRP A 105 4.85 7.74 6.39
N PHE A 106 4.90 6.71 5.56
CA PHE A 106 3.70 6.05 5.06
C PHE A 106 2.91 5.42 6.20
N LEU A 107 3.56 4.61 7.05
CA LEU A 107 2.92 3.99 8.21
C LEU A 107 2.33 5.04 9.17
N ASP A 108 3.04 6.12 9.43
CA ASP A 108 2.56 7.19 10.33
C ASP A 108 1.26 7.84 9.84
N ARG A 109 1.05 7.88 8.52
CA ARG A 109 -0.14 8.49 7.90
C ARG A 109 -1.35 7.57 7.83
N ILE A 110 -1.13 6.29 7.53
CA ILE A 110 -2.23 5.35 7.26
C ILE A 110 -2.55 4.43 8.44
N ALA A 111 -1.61 4.21 9.35
CA ALA A 111 -1.76 3.20 10.39
C ALA A 111 -2.68 3.73 11.50
N THR A 112 -3.70 2.94 11.81
CA THR A 112 -4.51 3.07 13.03
C THR A 112 -4.06 2.09 14.11
N HIS A 113 -3.38 1.03 13.70
CA HIS A 113 -2.87 -0.04 14.55
C HIS A 113 -1.54 -0.53 13.99
N MET A 114 -0.64 -0.92 14.88
CA MET A 114 0.68 -1.44 14.56
C MET A 114 0.81 -2.87 15.09
N LEU A 115 1.20 -3.78 14.20
CA LEU A 115 1.59 -5.14 14.56
C LEU A 115 3.10 -5.23 14.43
N ALA A 116 3.79 -5.05 15.56
CA ALA A 116 5.24 -4.96 15.60
C ALA A 116 5.88 -6.30 15.99
N PHE A 117 6.74 -6.81 15.11
CA PHE A 117 7.57 -7.96 15.39
C PHE A 117 8.82 -7.50 16.16
N GLU A 118 8.79 -7.68 17.48
CA GLU A 118 9.92 -7.40 18.36
C GLU A 118 10.85 -8.63 18.45
N GLY A 119 12.01 -8.46 19.11
CA GLY A 119 12.94 -9.56 19.37
C GLY A 119 12.29 -10.74 20.11
N ASP A 120 12.98 -11.89 20.11
CA ASP A 120 12.52 -13.12 20.77
C ASP A 120 11.17 -13.65 20.27
N SER A 121 10.84 -13.43 18.98
CA SER A 121 9.60 -13.89 18.35
C SER A 121 8.33 -13.35 19.02
N LYS A 122 8.43 -12.17 19.66
CA LYS A 122 7.28 -11.49 20.24
C LYS A 122 6.61 -10.61 19.21
N VAL A 123 5.27 -10.66 19.20
CA VAL A 123 4.45 -9.77 18.38
C VAL A 123 3.68 -8.87 19.34
N VAL A 124 3.86 -7.57 19.19
CA VAL A 124 3.16 -6.55 19.97
C VAL A 124 2.09 -5.91 19.11
N TRP A 125 0.87 -5.87 19.64
CA TRP A 125 -0.22 -5.10 19.07
C TRP A 125 -0.29 -3.74 19.76
N PHE A 126 -0.27 -2.68 18.98
CA PHE A 126 -0.33 -1.31 19.47
C PHE A 126 -1.43 -0.54 18.73
N GLU A 127 -2.24 0.21 19.47
CA GLU A 127 -3.28 1.09 18.90
C GLU A 127 -2.68 2.48 18.72
N GLY A 128 -2.57 2.92 17.48
CA GLY A 128 -1.91 4.17 17.12
C GLY A 128 -1.01 4.02 15.89
N ASN A 129 -0.36 5.13 15.54
CA ASN A 129 0.51 5.22 14.37
C ASN A 129 1.96 4.82 14.69
N TYR A 130 2.86 4.95 13.70
CA TYR A 130 4.25 4.58 13.86
C TYR A 130 4.98 5.44 14.92
N SER A 131 4.76 6.75 14.92
CA SER A 131 5.44 7.67 15.86
C SER A 131 5.03 7.40 17.32
N GLU A 132 3.74 7.14 17.55
CA GLU A 132 3.20 6.77 18.86
C GLU A 132 3.77 5.43 19.34
N TYR A 133 3.85 4.44 18.44
CA TYR A 133 4.48 3.14 18.73
C TYR A 133 5.98 3.31 19.05
N GLU A 134 6.70 4.17 18.33
CA GLU A 134 8.13 4.40 18.60
C GLU A 134 8.35 5.01 20.00
N ALA A 135 7.49 5.95 20.40
CA ALA A 135 7.52 6.55 21.73
C ALA A 135 7.25 5.52 22.84
N ASP A 136 6.18 4.73 22.69
CA ASP A 136 5.84 3.64 23.62
C ASP A 136 6.99 2.61 23.71
N ARG A 137 7.55 2.20 22.57
CA ARG A 137 8.66 1.26 22.52
C ARG A 137 9.89 1.80 23.26
N LYS A 138 10.17 3.10 23.13
CA LYS A 138 11.29 3.76 23.83
C LYS A 138 11.05 3.82 25.33
N GLU A 139 9.82 4.03 25.77
CA GLU A 139 9.45 4.01 27.19
C GLU A 139 9.56 2.58 27.78
N ARG A 140 9.05 1.57 27.06
CA ARG A 140 9.08 0.16 27.51
C ARG A 140 10.47 -0.45 27.56
N LEU A 141 11.31 -0.17 26.56
CA LEU A 141 12.61 -0.85 26.37
C LEU A 141 13.82 0.02 26.76
N GLY A 142 13.63 1.33 26.98
CA GLY A 142 14.72 2.26 27.33
C GLY A 142 15.88 2.21 26.33
N ALA A 143 17.12 2.15 26.82
CA ALA A 143 18.32 2.11 25.98
C ALA A 143 18.46 0.86 25.09
N ALA A 144 17.71 -0.22 25.37
CA ALA A 144 17.71 -1.43 24.55
C ALA A 144 16.90 -1.26 23.23
N ALA A 145 16.06 -0.22 23.12
CA ALA A 145 15.28 0.05 21.90
C ALA A 145 16.16 0.48 20.71
N GLU A 146 17.27 1.18 20.98
CA GLU A 146 18.16 1.75 19.95
C GLU A 146 19.29 0.82 19.54
N THR A 147 19.46 -0.32 20.22
CA THR A 147 20.53 -1.26 19.92
C THR A 147 19.99 -2.36 19.00
N PRO A 148 20.32 -2.38 17.69
CA PRO A 148 19.90 -3.47 16.81
C PRO A 148 20.60 -4.76 17.24
N HIS A 149 19.89 -5.62 17.96
CA HIS A 149 20.38 -6.94 18.31
C HIS A 149 20.21 -7.87 17.10
N ARG A 150 21.32 -8.47 16.66
CA ARG A 150 21.30 -9.45 15.57
C ARG A 150 20.46 -10.65 16.01
N ILE A 151 19.32 -10.86 15.38
CA ILE A 151 18.46 -12.04 15.61
C ILE A 151 19.30 -13.28 15.28
N LYS A 152 19.68 -14.05 16.31
CA LYS A 152 20.37 -15.33 16.12
C LYS A 152 19.34 -16.35 15.67
N TYR A 153 19.19 -16.52 14.36
CA TYR A 153 18.41 -17.62 13.81
C TYR A 153 18.99 -18.95 14.31
N ARG A 154 18.13 -19.80 14.87
CA ARG A 154 18.48 -21.19 15.19
C ARG A 154 18.71 -21.89 13.85
N GLN A 155 19.92 -22.41 13.62
CA GLN A 155 20.22 -23.16 12.39
C GLN A 155 19.26 -24.35 12.30
N LEU A 156 18.36 -24.32 11.31
CA LEU A 156 17.54 -25.47 10.96
C LEU A 156 18.50 -26.57 10.50
N THR A 157 18.66 -27.59 11.33
CA THR A 157 19.44 -28.78 10.98
C THR A 157 18.58 -29.61 10.04
N ARG A 158 19.15 -29.97 8.89
CA ARG A 158 18.50 -30.72 7.81
C ARG A 158 18.15 -32.14 8.22
#